data_AF-M0KQM9-F1
#
_entry.id   AF-M0KQM9-F1
#
_cell.length_a   1.000
_cell.length_b   1.000
_cell.length_c   1.000
_cell.angle_alpha   90.00
_cell.angle_beta   90.00
_cell.angle_gamma   90.00
#
_symmetry.space_group_name_H-M   'P 1'
#
loop_
_entity.id
_entity.type
_entity.pdbx_description
1 polymer ?
#
loop_
_entity_poly.entity_id
_entity_poly.type
_entity_poly.pdbx_seq_one_letter_code
_entity_poly.pdbx_strand_id
1 'polypeptide(L)'
;LVTGIIGIVVFSAYNSISPAAVQVPFAPLVGALTGAGSLIPVVGMKIVYFPVGAILTVGAVASGQATAIGYVLLFLILAFVVVDTIPDFLIRPYVSGNRTHVGLLMFAYILGPIVFGAYGIFLGPILLVLVAQFFRTVAPYVATGEPPDQSKLYEY
;
A
#
# COMPACT_ATOMS: atom_id res chain seq x y z
N LEU A 1 -1.48 11.69 -3.48
CA LEU A 1 -0.82 12.93 -3.97
C LEU A 1 0.69 12.88 -3.74
N VAL A 2 1.16 12.65 -2.49
CA VAL A 2 2.60 12.49 -2.18
C VAL A 2 3.26 11.37 -2.99
N THR A 3 2.62 10.21 -3.09
CA THR A 3 3.02 9.09 -3.99
C THR A 3 3.26 9.51 -5.43
N GLY A 4 2.40 10.39 -5.97
CA GLY A 4 2.54 10.89 -7.34
C GLY A 4 3.74 11.81 -7.52
N ILE A 5 4.00 12.68 -6.53
CA ILE A 5 5.17 13.55 -6.53
C ILE A 5 6.46 12.71 -6.46
N ILE A 6 6.50 11.71 -5.59
CA ILE A 6 7.62 10.76 -5.49
C ILE A 6 7.82 10.07 -6.85
N GLY A 7 6.76 9.54 -7.46
CA GLY A 7 6.81 8.91 -8.78
C GLY A 7 7.35 9.84 -9.87
N ILE A 8 6.88 11.10 -9.93
CA ILE A 8 7.33 12.10 -10.91
C ILE A 8 8.84 12.31 -10.79
N VAL A 9 9.34 12.52 -9.57
CA VAL A 9 10.76 12.79 -9.32
C VAL A 9 11.60 11.55 -9.64
N VAL A 10 11.21 10.38 -9.14
CA VAL A 10 11.96 9.13 -9.30
C VAL A 10 12.04 8.71 -10.77
N PHE A 11 10.92 8.72 -11.49
CA PHE A 11 10.93 8.30 -12.89
C PHE A 11 11.62 9.32 -13.80
N SER A 12 11.51 10.62 -13.50
CA SER A 12 12.24 11.64 -14.26
C SER A 12 13.75 11.56 -14.00
N ALA A 13 14.17 11.32 -12.75
CA ALA A 13 15.57 11.10 -12.40
C ALA A 13 16.11 9.82 -13.05
N TYR A 14 15.35 8.72 -13.05
CA TYR A 14 15.71 7.50 -13.75
C TYR A 14 15.96 7.77 -15.25
N ASN A 15 15.11 8.55 -15.92
CA ASN A 15 15.30 8.91 -17.33
C ASN A 15 16.57 9.73 -17.59
N SER A 16 17.07 10.49 -16.60
CA SER A 16 18.30 11.28 -16.77
C SER A 16 19.56 10.42 -16.86
N ILE A 17 19.54 9.20 -16.33
CA ILE A 17 20.67 8.27 -16.32
C ILE A 17 20.46 7.07 -17.24
N SER A 18 19.24 6.83 -17.72
CA SER A 18 18.92 5.63 -18.50
C SER A 18 19.11 5.82 -20.02
N PRO A 19 19.54 4.78 -20.74
CA PRO A 19 19.63 4.81 -22.20
C PRO A 19 18.27 5.04 -22.87
N ALA A 20 18.26 5.69 -24.03
CA ALA A 20 17.03 6.05 -24.76
C ALA A 20 16.07 4.86 -25.01
N ALA A 21 16.59 3.65 -25.19
CA ALA A 21 15.79 2.44 -25.42
C ALA A 21 14.95 2.00 -24.21
N VAL A 22 15.29 2.46 -22.99
CA VAL A 22 14.68 2.03 -21.72
C VAL A 22 14.26 3.21 -20.86
N GLN A 23 14.00 4.35 -21.47
CA GLN A 23 13.40 5.50 -20.80
C GLN A 23 11.91 5.27 -20.57
N VAL A 24 11.45 5.66 -19.37
CA VAL A 24 10.02 5.67 -19.03
C VAL A 24 9.31 6.67 -19.95
N PRO A 25 8.32 6.22 -20.75
CA PRO A 25 7.57 7.12 -21.62
C PRO A 25 6.82 8.16 -20.78
N PHE A 26 7.02 9.45 -21.06
CA PHE A 26 6.39 10.55 -20.32
C PHE A 26 6.51 10.38 -18.79
N ALA A 27 7.74 10.27 -18.27
CA ALA A 27 8.00 9.98 -16.85
C ALA A 27 7.15 10.79 -15.82
N PRO A 28 6.94 12.12 -15.97
CA PRO A 28 6.06 12.86 -15.06
C PRO A 28 4.61 12.35 -15.10
N LEU A 29 4.09 12.01 -16.27
CA LEU A 29 2.73 11.47 -16.41
C LEU A 29 2.62 10.11 -15.73
N VAL A 30 3.58 9.20 -15.98
CA VAL A 30 3.60 7.88 -15.35
C VAL A 30 3.68 8.00 -13.83
N GLY A 31 4.50 8.92 -13.31
CA GLY A 31 4.58 9.22 -11.89
C GLY A 31 3.25 9.72 -11.31
N ALA A 32 2.59 10.65 -12.02
CA ALA A 32 1.26 11.14 -11.64
C ALA A 32 0.21 10.00 -11.65
N LEU A 33 0.25 9.13 -12.65
CA LEU A 33 -0.61 7.95 -12.75
C LEU A 33 -0.36 6.96 -11.61
N THR A 34 0.89 6.75 -11.18
CA THR A 34 1.17 5.95 -9.97
C THR A 34 0.58 6.60 -8.72
N GLY A 35 0.63 7.94 -8.63
CA GLY A 35 -0.07 8.70 -7.59
C GLY A 35 -1.58 8.48 -7.59
N ALA A 36 -2.22 8.50 -8.75
CA ALA A 36 -3.64 8.18 -8.90
C ALA A 36 -3.92 6.70 -8.54
N GLY A 37 -3.08 5.79 -9.01
CA GLY A 37 -3.15 4.36 -8.71
C GLY A 37 -3.05 4.07 -7.21
N SER A 38 -2.28 4.85 -6.46
CA SER A 38 -2.17 4.67 -4.99
C SER A 38 -3.49 4.83 -4.22
N LEU A 39 -4.56 5.34 -4.85
CA LEU A 39 -5.91 5.36 -4.29
C LEU A 39 -6.48 3.94 -4.09
N ILE A 40 -6.03 2.96 -4.87
CA ILE A 40 -6.40 1.56 -4.70
C ILE A 40 -5.26 0.88 -3.92
N PRO A 41 -5.46 0.55 -2.63
CA PRO A 41 -4.40 0.01 -1.78
C PRO A 41 -3.81 -1.27 -2.35
N VAL A 42 -2.51 -1.49 -2.12
CA VAL A 42 -1.76 -2.73 -2.46
C VAL A 42 -1.58 -3.01 -3.96
N VAL A 43 -2.56 -2.70 -4.80
CA VAL A 43 -2.56 -3.09 -6.22
C VAL A 43 -2.49 -1.93 -7.20
N GLY A 44 -3.01 -0.75 -6.87
CA GLY A 44 -3.15 0.30 -7.88
C GLY A 44 -1.84 0.88 -8.41
N MET A 45 -0.77 0.89 -7.59
CA MET A 45 0.56 1.28 -8.05
C MET A 45 1.19 0.22 -8.97
N LYS A 46 0.97 -1.07 -8.67
CA LYS A 46 1.44 -2.22 -9.45
C LYS A 46 0.86 -2.22 -10.87
N ILE A 47 -0.40 -1.84 -11.01
CA ILE A 47 -1.07 -1.69 -12.31
C ILE A 47 -0.35 -0.67 -13.20
N VAL A 48 0.37 0.29 -12.63
CA VAL A 48 1.10 1.31 -13.41
C VAL A 48 2.53 0.85 -13.74
N TYR A 49 3.32 0.48 -12.73
CA TYR A 49 4.75 0.23 -12.97
C TYR A 49 5.03 -1.11 -13.66
N PHE A 50 4.18 -2.14 -13.51
CA PHE A 50 4.40 -3.42 -14.19
C PHE A 50 4.27 -3.31 -15.72
N PRO A 51 3.20 -2.72 -16.29
CA PRO A 51 3.12 -2.50 -17.72
C PRO A 51 4.26 -1.64 -18.26
N VAL A 52 4.66 -0.59 -17.52
CA VAL A 52 5.80 0.23 -17.90
C VAL A 52 7.08 -0.61 -17.92
N GLY A 53 7.35 -1.40 -16.88
CA GLY A 53 8.50 -2.30 -16.85
C GLY A 53 8.49 -3.32 -18.00
N ALA A 54 7.32 -3.81 -18.41
CA ALA A 54 7.17 -4.68 -19.57
C ALA A 54 7.55 -3.97 -20.87
N ILE A 55 7.08 -2.73 -21.07
CA ILE A 55 7.46 -1.90 -22.23
C ILE A 55 8.99 -1.66 -22.25
N LEU A 56 9.59 -1.33 -21.10
CA LEU A 56 11.03 -1.14 -21.00
C LEU A 56 11.81 -2.42 -21.29
N THR A 57 11.28 -3.58 -20.87
CA THR A 57 11.87 -4.89 -21.17
C THR A 57 11.89 -5.14 -22.68
N VAL A 58 10.77 -4.86 -23.37
CA VAL A 58 10.70 -4.97 -24.82
C VAL A 58 11.71 -4.04 -25.48
N GLY A 59 11.81 -2.78 -25.03
CA GLY A 59 12.81 -1.83 -25.51
C GLY A 59 14.25 -2.29 -25.29
N ALA A 60 14.55 -2.87 -24.13
CA ALA A 60 15.86 -3.43 -23.80
C ALA A 60 16.24 -4.57 -24.74
N VAL A 61 15.34 -5.54 -24.93
CA VAL A 61 15.56 -6.70 -25.80
C VAL A 61 15.72 -6.25 -27.26
N ALA A 62 14.86 -5.35 -27.74
CA ALA A 62 14.92 -4.83 -29.10
C ALA A 62 16.20 -4.03 -29.38
N SER A 63 16.78 -3.40 -28.36
CA SER A 63 18.02 -2.61 -28.51
C SER A 63 19.29 -3.44 -28.70
N GLY A 64 19.26 -4.74 -28.35
CA GLY A 64 20.43 -5.61 -28.39
C GLY A 64 21.54 -5.24 -27.40
N GLN A 65 21.33 -4.26 -26.53
CA GLN A 65 22.32 -3.80 -25.55
C GLN A 65 22.18 -4.60 -24.24
N ALA A 66 23.20 -5.39 -23.90
CA ALA A 66 23.20 -6.18 -22.67
C ALA A 66 23.02 -5.31 -21.40
N THR A 67 23.52 -4.08 -21.42
CA THR A 67 23.41 -3.13 -20.31
C THR A 67 21.98 -2.62 -20.10
N ALA A 68 21.12 -2.62 -21.13
CA ALA A 68 19.75 -2.10 -21.05
C ALA A 68 18.88 -2.90 -20.07
N ILE A 69 19.09 -4.21 -19.96
CA ILE A 69 18.38 -5.07 -18.99
C ILE A 69 18.67 -4.64 -17.55
N GLY A 70 19.90 -4.21 -17.26
CA GLY A 70 20.27 -3.70 -15.94
C GLY A 70 19.47 -2.45 -15.55
N TYR A 71 19.19 -1.56 -16.52
CA TYR A 71 18.36 -0.38 -16.29
C TYR A 71 16.88 -0.73 -16.08
N VAL A 72 16.35 -1.75 -16.78
CA VAL A 72 14.98 -2.24 -16.52
C VAL A 72 14.86 -2.78 -15.09
N LEU A 73 15.84 -3.56 -14.64
CA LEU A 73 15.88 -4.05 -13.25
C LEU A 73 15.99 -2.89 -12.26
N LEU A 74 16.84 -1.90 -12.54
CA LEU A 74 16.96 -0.69 -11.73
C LEU A 74 15.61 0.05 -11.63
N PHE A 75 14.89 0.22 -12.74
CA PHE A 75 13.56 0.82 -12.75
C PHE A 75 12.59 0.05 -11.85
N LEU A 76 12.52 -1.27 -11.98
CA LEU A 76 11.62 -2.10 -11.17
C LEU A 76 11.95 -2.03 -9.67
N ILE A 77 13.25 -2.01 -9.33
CA ILE A 77 13.71 -1.86 -7.94
C ILE A 77 13.32 -0.48 -7.40
N LEU A 78 13.57 0.60 -8.16
CA LEU A 78 13.19 1.96 -7.75
C LEU A 78 11.68 2.09 -7.59
N ALA A 79 10.89 1.56 -8.54
CA ALA A 79 9.44 1.58 -8.46
C ALA A 79 8.93 0.80 -7.23
N PHE A 80 9.43 -0.42 -7.02
CA PHE A 80 9.02 -1.26 -5.90
C PHE A 80 9.43 -0.69 -4.54
N VAL A 81 10.68 -0.26 -4.38
CA VAL A 81 11.19 0.20 -3.09
C VAL A 81 10.74 1.64 -2.81
N VAL A 82 10.97 2.55 -3.76
CA VAL A 82 10.79 3.98 -3.49
C VAL A 82 9.36 4.45 -3.72
N VAL A 83 8.70 3.94 -4.76
CA VAL A 83 7.38 4.44 -5.17
C VAL A 83 6.23 3.63 -4.56
N ASP A 84 6.41 2.32 -4.33
CA ASP A 84 5.40 1.42 -3.76
C ASP A 84 5.62 1.23 -2.24
N THR A 85 6.81 0.77 -1.84
CA THR A 85 7.09 0.34 -0.46
C THR A 85 7.22 1.49 0.53
N ILE A 86 7.98 2.56 0.21
CA ILE A 86 8.15 3.71 1.12
C ILE A 86 6.81 4.37 1.45
N PRO A 87 5.94 4.71 0.48
CA PRO A 87 4.66 5.32 0.81
C PRO A 87 3.74 4.41 1.63
N ASP A 88 3.75 3.11 1.34
CA ASP A 88 2.92 2.15 2.03
C ASP A 88 3.36 1.91 3.48
N PHE A 89 4.67 1.95 3.77
CA PHE A 89 5.20 1.71 5.11
C PHE A 89 5.48 2.95 5.96
N LEU A 90 5.84 4.09 5.35
CA LEU A 90 6.10 5.31 6.13
C LEU A 90 4.88 6.22 6.15
N ILE A 91 4.32 6.53 4.98
CA ILE A 91 3.30 7.57 4.88
C ILE A 91 1.97 7.03 5.42
N ARG A 92 1.56 5.83 5.01
CA ARG A 92 0.27 5.26 5.42
C ARG A 92 0.17 5.05 6.94
N PRO A 93 1.18 4.51 7.64
CA PRO A 93 1.12 4.32 9.09
C PRO A 93 1.34 5.60 9.90
N TYR A 94 2.19 6.53 9.42
CA TYR A 94 2.42 7.81 10.12
C TYR A 94 1.16 8.68 10.12
N VAL A 95 0.41 8.68 9.01
CA VAL A 95 -0.85 9.44 8.89
C VAL A 95 -2.03 8.74 9.59
N SER A 96 -2.00 7.41 9.72
CA SER A 96 -3.04 6.63 10.41
C SER A 96 -2.67 6.27 11.87
N GLY A 97 -1.61 6.87 12.40
CA GLY A 97 -0.94 6.48 13.63
C GLY A 97 -1.59 7.02 14.90
N ASN A 98 -2.80 6.56 15.24
CA ASN A 98 -3.22 6.34 16.63
C ASN A 98 -4.63 5.73 16.68
N ARG A 99 -4.81 4.60 17.41
CA ARG A 99 -6.01 4.22 18.20
C ARG A 99 -6.22 2.73 18.44
N THR A 100 -5.31 1.85 18.05
CA THR A 100 -5.45 0.42 18.37
C THR A 100 -4.49 0.04 19.48
N HIS A 101 -5.02 -0.50 20.59
CA HIS A 101 -4.19 -1.11 21.64
C HIS A 101 -3.35 -2.22 21.01
N VAL A 102 -2.08 -1.92 20.77
CA VAL A 102 -1.14 -2.78 20.06
C VAL A 102 -1.09 -4.17 20.70
N GLY A 103 -1.14 -4.25 22.03
CA GLY A 103 -1.19 -5.52 22.76
C GLY A 103 -2.40 -6.39 22.42
N LEU A 104 -3.58 -5.80 22.27
CA LEU A 104 -4.82 -6.52 21.92
C LEU A 104 -4.75 -7.05 20.48
N LEU A 105 -4.19 -6.26 19.58
CA LEU A 105 -3.99 -6.64 18.19
C LEU A 105 -2.94 -7.74 18.04
N MET A 106 -1.81 -7.63 18.76
CA MET A 106 -0.78 -8.67 18.80
C MET A 106 -1.31 -9.98 19.37
N PHE A 107 -2.15 -9.91 20.42
CA PHE A 107 -2.82 -11.09 20.95
C PHE A 107 -3.71 -11.76 19.89
N ALA A 108 -4.48 -10.97 19.13
CA ALA A 108 -5.30 -11.46 18.02
C ALA A 108 -4.44 -12.12 16.92
N TYR A 109 -3.28 -11.54 16.59
CA TYR A 109 -2.37 -12.05 15.57
C TYR A 109 -1.59 -13.30 16.00
N ILE A 110 -1.32 -13.48 17.29
CA ILE A 110 -0.69 -14.69 17.81
C ILE A 110 -1.72 -15.81 17.93
N LEU A 111 -2.88 -15.50 18.51
CA LEU A 111 -3.90 -16.50 18.82
C LEU A 111 -4.70 -16.92 17.59
N GLY A 112 -4.96 -15.99 16.67
CA GLY A 112 -5.70 -16.24 15.44
C GLY A 112 -5.14 -17.43 14.65
N PRO A 113 -3.85 -17.46 14.29
CA PRO A 113 -3.26 -18.57 13.55
C PRO A 113 -3.24 -19.89 14.30
N ILE A 114 -3.12 -19.84 15.63
CA ILE A 114 -3.15 -21.03 16.50
C ILE A 114 -4.53 -21.69 16.45
N VAL A 115 -5.61 -20.90 16.44
CA VAL A 115 -7.00 -21.42 16.48
C VAL A 115 -7.55 -21.71 15.07
N PHE A 116 -7.21 -20.90 14.07
CA PHE A 116 -7.82 -20.94 12.74
C PHE A 116 -6.83 -21.28 11.61
N GLY A 117 -5.58 -21.64 11.93
CA GLY A 117 -4.54 -21.91 10.93
C GLY A 117 -4.13 -20.67 10.14
N ALA A 118 -3.66 -20.81 8.90
CA ALA A 118 -3.15 -19.69 8.11
C ALA A 118 -4.13 -18.50 7.97
N TYR A 119 -5.45 -18.78 7.89
CA TYR A 119 -6.50 -17.76 7.82
C TYR A 119 -6.64 -16.93 9.10
N GLY A 120 -6.15 -17.45 10.22
CA GLY A 120 -6.20 -16.82 11.52
C GLY A 120 -5.45 -15.49 11.62
N ILE A 121 -4.48 -15.23 10.74
CA ILE A 121 -3.78 -13.94 10.68
C ILE A 121 -4.76 -12.80 10.37
N PHE A 122 -5.76 -13.04 9.51
CA PHE A 122 -6.81 -12.07 9.21
C PHE A 122 -8.02 -12.24 10.12
N LEU A 123 -8.43 -13.48 10.36
CA LEU A 123 -9.66 -13.77 11.10
C LEU A 123 -9.57 -13.35 12.59
N GLY A 124 -8.41 -13.54 13.22
CA GLY A 124 -8.18 -13.19 14.63
C GLY A 124 -8.44 -11.71 14.93
N PRO A 125 -7.76 -10.77 14.24
CA PRO A 125 -8.03 -9.34 14.38
C PRO A 125 -9.47 -8.94 14.06
N ILE A 126 -10.09 -9.52 13.02
CA ILE A 126 -11.49 -9.22 12.65
C ILE A 126 -12.44 -9.61 13.78
N LEU A 127 -12.33 -10.86 14.28
CA LEU A 127 -13.18 -11.35 15.37
C LEU A 127 -12.98 -10.53 16.66
N LEU A 128 -11.74 -10.18 16.97
CA LEU A 128 -11.41 -9.36 18.13
C LEU A 128 -12.08 -7.98 18.07
N VAL A 129 -12.04 -7.31 16.90
CA VAL A 129 -12.74 -6.03 16.71
C VAL A 129 -14.26 -6.21 16.84
N LEU A 130 -14.83 -7.26 16.23
CA LEU A 130 -16.26 -7.53 16.31
C LEU A 130 -16.74 -7.75 17.74
N VAL A 131 -16.03 -8.59 18.51
CA VAL A 131 -16.35 -8.87 19.91
C VAL A 131 -16.18 -7.63 20.78
N ALA A 132 -15.08 -6.89 20.60
CA ALA A 132 -14.85 -5.65 21.36
C ALA A 132 -15.94 -4.61 21.07
N GLN A 133 -16.34 -4.43 19.81
CA GLN A 133 -17.42 -3.52 19.43
C GLN A 133 -18.79 -3.98 19.92
N PHE A 134 -19.04 -5.30 19.93
CA PHE A 134 -20.24 -5.86 20.52
C PHE A 134 -20.34 -5.50 22.01
N PHE A 135 -19.29 -5.73 22.80
CA PHE A 135 -19.30 -5.40 24.23
C PHE A 135 -19.32 -3.91 24.51
N ARG A 136 -18.78 -3.09 23.61
CA ARG A 136 -18.75 -1.63 23.78
C ARG A 136 -20.06 -0.96 23.39
N THR A 137 -20.79 -1.52 22.42
CA THR A 137 -21.94 -0.86 21.80
C THR A 137 -23.24 -1.63 22.03
N VAL A 138 -23.25 -2.93 21.70
CA VAL A 138 -24.48 -3.73 21.71
C VAL A 138 -24.81 -4.24 23.11
N ALA A 139 -23.82 -4.75 23.85
CA ALA A 139 -24.02 -5.25 25.21
C ALA A 139 -24.60 -4.19 26.18
N PRO A 140 -24.06 -2.95 26.26
CA PRO A 140 -24.66 -1.92 27.10
C PRO A 140 -26.05 -1.51 26.61
N TYR A 141 -26.25 -1.36 25.29
CA TYR A 141 -27.57 -1.05 24.72
C TYR A 141 -28.65 -2.07 25.11
N VAL A 142 -28.32 -3.37 25.04
CA VAL A 142 -29.25 -4.43 25.44
C VAL A 142 -29.47 -4.45 26.96
N ALA A 143 -28.47 -4.07 27.75
CA ALA A 143 -28.55 -4.08 29.21
C ALA A 143 -29.28 -2.87 29.81
N THR A 144 -29.10 -1.66 29.24
CA THR A 144 -29.71 -0.42 29.76
C THR A 144 -30.96 0.00 28.99
N GLY A 145 -31.16 -0.49 27.76
CA GLY A 145 -32.28 -0.09 26.89
C GLY A 145 -32.20 1.35 26.38
N GLU A 146 -31.15 2.09 26.75
CA GLU A 146 -30.91 3.45 26.29
C GLU A 146 -30.14 3.41 24.96
N PRO A 147 -30.61 4.11 23.92
CA PRO A 147 -29.90 4.17 22.65
C PRO A 147 -28.47 4.70 22.86
N PRO A 148 -27.47 4.14 22.15
CA PRO A 148 -26.11 4.61 22.27
C PRO A 148 -26.06 6.11 21.96
N ASP A 149 -25.45 6.88 22.87
CA ASP A 149 -25.29 8.33 22.75
C ASP A 149 -24.59 8.66 21.42
N GLN A 150 -25.39 9.10 20.46
CA GLN A 150 -24.96 9.36 19.09
C GLN A 150 -23.92 10.49 19.02
N SER A 151 -23.81 11.34 20.04
CA SER A 151 -22.82 12.42 20.10
C SER A 151 -21.38 11.90 20.12
N LYS A 152 -21.15 10.69 20.65
CA LYS A 152 -19.81 10.06 20.70
C LYS A 152 -19.43 9.29 19.43
N LEU A 153 -20.35 9.13 18.48
CA LEU A 153 -20.08 8.44 17.22
C LEU A 153 -19.47 9.36 16.15
N TYR A 154 -19.48 10.68 16.37
CA TYR A 154 -18.91 11.68 15.45
C TYR A 154 -17.49 12.15 15.83
N GLU A 155 -16.95 11.68 16.97
CA GLU A 155 -15.60 12.02 17.46
C GLU A 155 -14.48 11.05 17.00
N TYR A 156 -14.82 10.07 16.16
CA TYR A 156 -13.90 9.05 15.66
C TYR A 156 -13.69 9.11 14.16
#